data_AF-A0A7L2SLQ5-F1
#
_entry.id   AF-A0A7L2SLQ5-F1
#
_cell.length_a   1.000
_cell.length_b   1.000
_cell.length_c   1.000
_cell.angle_alpha   90.00
_cell.angle_beta   90.00
_cell.angle_gamma   90.00
#
_symmetry.space_group_name_H-M   'P 1'
#
loop_
_entity.id
_entity.type
_entity.pdbx_description
1 polymer ?
#
loop_
_entity_poly.entity_id
_entity_poly.type
_entity_poly.pdbx_seq_one_letter_code
_entity_poly.pdbx_strand_id
1 'polypeptide(L)'
;LKRHHTFNGERLYKHVVDFLPSYAQPRFVRIMDVMQITATFKHQKMHLANEGFNPEIISEPLYFMYEPAHSYVPLTREIYQKVVSGEISL
;
A
#
# COMPACT_ATOMS: atom_id res chain seq x y z
N LEU A 1 2.83 -11.58 -6.49
CA LEU A 1 4.13 -12.17 -6.05
C LEU A 1 4.25 -13.57 -6.64
N LYS A 2 5.44 -14.18 -6.80
CA LYS A 2 5.46 -15.63 -7.07
C LYS A 2 4.81 -16.35 -5.88
N ARG A 3 3.99 -17.39 -6.15
CA ARG A 3 3.50 -18.30 -5.09
C ARG A 3 4.71 -18.68 -4.22
N HIS A 4 4.62 -18.46 -2.91
CA HIS A 4 5.67 -18.66 -1.88
C HIS A 4 6.66 -17.51 -1.60
N HIS A 5 6.51 -16.32 -2.18
CA HIS A 5 7.30 -15.17 -1.76
C HIS A 5 6.50 -14.25 -0.84
N THR A 6 6.89 -14.16 0.44
CA THR A 6 6.27 -13.27 1.42
C THR A 6 6.72 -11.82 1.19
N PHE A 7 5.82 -10.87 1.42
CA PHE A 7 6.15 -9.46 1.36
C PHE A 7 7.04 -9.09 2.56
N ASN A 8 8.21 -8.48 2.29
CA ASN A 8 9.12 -7.99 3.32
C ASN A 8 9.04 -6.45 3.37
N GLY A 9 8.36 -5.94 4.40
CA GLY A 9 8.10 -4.51 4.57
C GLY A 9 9.34 -3.69 4.89
N GLU A 10 10.27 -4.22 5.68
CA GLU A 10 11.52 -3.53 6.06
C GLU A 10 12.42 -3.31 4.84
N ARG A 11 12.54 -4.34 3.99
CA ARG A 11 13.32 -4.27 2.76
C ARG A 11 12.75 -3.23 1.79
N LEU A 12 11.42 -3.17 1.65
CA LEU A 12 10.79 -2.15 0.80
C LEU A 12 10.97 -0.76 1.39
N TYR A 13 10.76 -0.59 2.71
CA TYR A 13 10.95 0.69 3.40
C TYR A 13 12.36 1.23 3.15
N LYS A 14 13.39 0.40 3.38
CA LYS A 14 14.77 0.80 3.13
C LYS A 14 14.99 1.23 1.69
N HIS A 15 14.48 0.46 0.73
CA HIS A 15 14.61 0.81 -0.69
C HIS A 15 13.90 2.11 -1.04
N VAL A 16 12.71 2.35 -0.49
CA VAL A 16 11.96 3.58 -0.71
C VAL A 16 12.70 4.79 -0.13
N VAL A 17 13.19 4.71 1.10
CA VAL A 17 13.90 5.81 1.75
C VAL A 17 15.26 6.10 1.11
N ASP A 18 16.00 5.06 0.71
CA ASP A 18 17.33 5.21 0.10
C ASP A 18 17.27 5.84 -1.30
N PHE A 19 16.18 5.64 -2.05
CA PHE A 19 16.09 6.02 -3.46
C PHE A 19 15.02 7.05 -3.80
N LEU A 20 14.09 7.37 -2.89
CA LEU A 20 13.03 8.34 -3.12
C LEU A 20 13.06 9.49 -2.09
N PRO A 21 12.92 10.75 -2.55
CA PRO A 21 12.72 11.87 -1.63
C PRO A 21 11.38 11.72 -0.90
N SER A 22 11.25 12.31 0.30
CA SER A 22 10.08 12.14 1.18
C SER A 22 8.73 12.33 0.50
N TYR A 23 8.60 13.31 -0.40
CA TYR A 23 7.36 13.59 -1.14
C TYR A 23 6.97 12.50 -2.17
N ALA A 24 7.92 11.65 -2.56
CA ALA A 24 7.71 10.58 -3.54
C ALA A 24 7.58 9.20 -2.87
N GLN A 25 7.74 9.11 -1.55
CA GLN A 25 7.66 7.86 -0.82
C GLN A 25 6.20 7.39 -0.72
N PRO A 26 5.84 6.20 -1.22
CA PRO A 26 4.46 5.74 -1.20
C PRO A 26 4.05 5.41 0.24
N ARG A 27 3.05 6.13 0.77
CA ARG A 27 2.51 5.87 2.13
C ARG A 27 1.73 4.57 2.22
N PHE A 28 1.12 4.14 1.11
CA PHE A 28 0.35 2.90 1.03
C PHE A 28 0.83 2.05 -0.15
N VAL A 29 0.83 0.73 0.03
CA VAL A 29 1.20 -0.24 -0.99
C VAL A 29 0.15 -1.35 -1.02
N ARG A 30 -0.43 -1.60 -2.22
CA ARG A 30 -1.32 -2.74 -2.49
C ARG A 30 -0.57 -3.80 -3.26
N ILE A 31 -0.64 -5.04 -2.78
CA ILE A 31 -0.04 -6.18 -3.47
C ILE A 31 -1.12 -6.91 -4.25
N MET A 32 -1.06 -6.83 -5.57
CA MET A 32 -1.99 -7.49 -6.48
C MET A 32 -1.29 -8.63 -7.23
N ASP A 33 -1.94 -9.78 -7.37
CA ASP A 33 -1.38 -10.91 -8.12
C ASP A 33 -1.52 -10.75 -9.64
N VAL A 34 -2.59 -10.09 -10.07
CA VAL A 34 -2.82 -9.77 -11.47
C VAL A 34 -3.11 -8.28 -11.57
N MET A 35 -2.32 -7.58 -12.37
CA MET A 35 -2.67 -6.23 -12.79
C MET A 35 -3.87 -6.37 -13.73
N GLN A 36 -5.04 -5.81 -13.38
CA GLN A 36 -6.21 -5.83 -14.26
C GLN A 36 -5.91 -5.00 -15.52
N ILE A 37 -5.42 -5.65 -16.57
CA ILE A 37 -5.27 -5.07 -17.91
C ILE A 37 -6.58 -5.35 -18.62
N THR A 38 -7.43 -4.33 -18.78
CA THR A 38 -8.59 -4.44 -19.66
C THR A 38 -8.10 -4.56 -21.11
N ALA A 39 -8.88 -5.22 -21.98
CA ALA A 39 -8.52 -5.55 -23.36
C ALA A 39 -8.09 -4.36 -24.27
N THR A 40 -8.20 -3.12 -23.78
CA THR A 40 -7.77 -1.88 -24.46
C THR A 40 -6.57 -1.19 -23.79
N PHE A 41 -5.82 -1.85 -22.90
CA PHE A 41 -4.66 -1.29 -22.19
C PHE A 41 -4.95 -0.02 -21.36
N LYS A 42 -6.22 0.34 -21.16
CA LYS A 42 -6.58 1.41 -20.24
C LYS A 42 -6.51 0.86 -18.81
N HIS A 43 -5.55 1.35 -18.04
CA HIS A 43 -5.51 1.16 -16.60
C HIS A 43 -6.87 1.59 -16.03
N GLN A 44 -7.48 0.75 -15.19
CA GLN A 44 -8.65 1.13 -14.39
C GLN A 44 -8.24 2.10 -13.26
N LYS A 45 -7.46 3.15 -13.58
CA LYS A 45 -6.95 4.16 -12.63
C LYS A 45 -8.09 4.76 -11.82
N MET A 46 -9.25 4.94 -12.43
CA MET A 46 -10.45 5.47 -11.77
C MET A 46 -11.04 4.49 -10.75
N HIS A 47 -11.04 3.19 -11.05
CA HIS A 47 -11.50 2.17 -10.11
C HIS A 47 -10.58 2.10 -8.89
N LEU A 48 -9.26 2.00 -9.11
CA LEU A 48 -8.27 1.99 -8.03
C LEU A 48 -8.30 3.28 -7.20
N ALA A 49 -8.52 4.43 -7.83
CA ALA A 49 -8.68 5.69 -7.12
C ALA A 49 -9.97 5.74 -6.28
N ASN A 50 -11.07 5.18 -6.78
CA ASN A 50 -12.35 5.13 -6.06
C ASN A 50 -12.31 4.14 -4.89
N GLU A 51 -11.61 3.02 -5.01
CA GLU A 51 -11.39 2.07 -3.91
C GLU A 51 -10.51 2.68 -2.80
N GLY A 52 -9.57 3.54 -3.19
CA GLY A 52 -8.65 4.20 -2.27
C GLY A 52 -7.75 3.20 -1.55
N PHE A 53 -7.71 3.30 -0.22
CA PHE A 53 -6.94 2.40 0.66
C PHE A 53 -7.82 1.79 1.76
N ASN A 54 -9.14 1.70 1.55
CA ASN A 54 -10.04 1.15 2.55
C ASN A 54 -9.92 -0.39 2.63
N PRO A 55 -9.43 -0.97 3.74
CA PRO A 55 -9.29 -2.42 3.88
C PRO A 55 -10.64 -3.16 3.97
N GLU A 56 -11.77 -2.47 4.14
CA GLU A 56 -13.11 -3.08 4.09
C GLU A 56 -13.62 -3.26 2.66
N ILE A 57 -13.09 -2.49 1.70
CA ILE A 57 -13.49 -2.54 0.29
C ILE A 57 -12.50 -3.40 -0.51
N ILE A 58 -11.23 -3.33 -0.14
CA ILE A 58 -10.12 -3.98 -0.86
C ILE A 58 -9.82 -5.34 -0.22
N SER A 59 -9.97 -6.40 -1.01
CA SER A 59 -9.68 -7.78 -0.57
C SER A 59 -8.18 -8.13 -0.58
N GLU A 60 -7.40 -7.39 -1.36
CA GLU A 60 -5.97 -7.63 -1.53
C GLU A 60 -5.15 -7.09 -0.36
N PRO A 61 -3.98 -7.68 -0.07
CA PRO A 61 -3.11 -7.18 0.99
C PRO A 61 -2.71 -5.71 0.78
N LEU A 62 -3.07 -4.88 1.75
CA LEU A 62 -2.66 -3.48 1.85
C LEU A 62 -1.63 -3.31 2.96
N TYR A 63 -0.65 -2.46 2.71
CA TYR A 63 0.39 -2.11 3.65
C TYR A 63 0.52 -0.60 3.77
N PHE A 64 0.90 -0.15 4.97
CA PHE A 64 1.11 1.24 5.33
C PHE A 64 2.56 1.45 5.78
N MET A 65 3.17 2.55 5.34
CA MET A 65 4.51 2.96 5.75
C MET A 65 4.47 3.47 7.20
N TYR A 66 4.94 2.67 8.14
CA TYR A 66 4.99 3.03 9.55
C TYR A 66 6.41 3.40 9.97
N GLU A 67 6.68 4.72 9.96
CA GLU A 67 7.99 5.30 10.28
C GLU A 67 8.59 4.79 11.60
N PRO A 68 7.83 4.70 12.72
CA PRO A 68 8.41 4.23 13.98
C PRO A 68 8.97 2.80 13.90
N ALA A 69 8.40 1.95 13.05
CA ALA A 69 8.86 0.58 12.84
C ALA A 69 9.82 0.44 11.64
N HIS A 70 10.12 1.52 10.91
CA HIS A 70 10.94 1.50 9.69
C HIS A 70 10.51 0.40 8.70
N SER A 71 9.20 0.22 8.53
CA SER A 71 8.64 -0.90 7.78
C SER A 71 7.28 -0.59 7.19
N TYR A 72 6.94 -1.31 6.11
CA TYR A 72 5.58 -1.42 5.62
C TYR A 72 4.82 -2.51 6.39
N VAL A 73 3.89 -2.08 7.24
CA VAL A 73 3.08 -2.98 8.09
C VAL A 73 1.70 -3.22 7.46
N PRO A 74 1.04 -4.36 7.69
CA PRO A 74 -0.31 -4.59 7.20
C PRO A 74 -1.27 -3.47 7.63
N LEU A 75 -2.04 -2.94 6.69
CA LEU A 75 -3.08 -1.96 6.97
C LEU A 75 -4.30 -2.67 7.56
N THR A 76 -4.29 -2.89 8.87
CA THR A 76 -5.44 -3.45 9.58
C THR A 76 -6.54 -2.42 9.72
N ARG A 77 -7.75 -2.88 10.09
CA ARG A 77 -8.89 -1.99 10.34
C ARG A 77 -8.58 -0.96 11.43
N GLU A 78 -7.86 -1.35 12.48
CA GLU A 78 -7.49 -0.43 13.56
C GLU A 78 -6.52 0.66 13.08
N ILE A 79 -5.52 0.30 12.28
CA ILE A 79 -4.56 1.28 11.72
C ILE A 79 -5.29 2.21 10.75
N TYR A 80 -6.15 1.66 9.90
CA TYR A 80 -6.97 2.45 8.99
C TYR A 80 -7.83 3.48 9.73
N GLN A 81 -8.51 3.07 10.81
CA GLN A 81 -9.32 3.98 11.63
C GLN A 81 -8.47 5.11 12.23
N LYS A 82 -7.28 4.80 12.76
CA LYS A 82 -6.36 5.80 13.31
C LYS A 82 -5.83 6.79 12.27
N VAL A 83 -5.63 6.33 11.04
CA VAL A 83 -5.25 7.21 9.92
C VAL A 83 -6.41 8.13 9.55
N VAL A 84 -7.63 7.58 9.43
CA VAL A 84 -8.83 8.36 9.07
C VAL A 84 -9.25 9.34 10.17
N SER A 85 -9.06 8.98 11.45
CA SER A 85 -9.31 9.87 12.59
C SER A 85 -8.25 10.97 12.76
N GLY A 86 -7.12 10.87 12.05
CA GLY A 86 -6.00 11.79 12.16
C GLY A 86 -5.08 11.55 13.37
N GLU A 87 -5.28 10.46 14.11
CA GLU A 87 -4.36 10.03 15.17
C GLU A 87 -2.98 9.63 14.62
N ILE A 88 -2.95 9.09 13.40
CA ILE A 88 -1.72 8.84 12.63
C ILE A 88 -1.67 9.84 11.49
N SER A 89 -0.67 10.74 11.52
CA SER A 89 -0.39 11.63 10.39
C SER A 89 0.26 10.86 9.25
N LEU A 90 -0.25 11.11 8.05
CA LEU A 90 0.38 10.68 6.79
C LEU A 90 1.52 11.61 6.40
#